data_AF-U1NEL5-F1
#
_entry.id   AF-U1NEL5-F1
#
_cell.length_a   1.000
_cell.length_b   1.000
_cell.length_c   1.000
_cell.angle_alpha   90.00
_cell.angle_beta   90.00
_cell.angle_gamma   90.00
#
_symmetry.space_group_name_H-M   'P 1'
#
loop_
_entity.id
_entity.type
_entity.pdbx_description
1 polymer ?
#
loop_
_entity_poly.entity_id
_entity_poly.type
_entity_poly.pdbx_seq_one_letter_code
_entity_poly.pdbx_strand_id
1 'polypeptide(L)' 'MRPGIVEVDDGIETGDLVAIAEETHGKVLAIGRAKTDSDEMPGDSGKVVDSIHHVGDDLYTFSV' A
#
# COMPACT_ATOMS: atom_id res chain seq x y z
N MET A 1 -5.91 -4.53 -1.96
CA MET A 1 -6.40 -5.92 -1.83
C MET A 1 -5.33 -6.83 -2.39
N ARG A 2 -5.19 -8.07 -1.89
CA ARG A 2 -4.13 -8.99 -2.34
C ARG A 2 -4.06 -9.20 -3.87
N PRO A 3 -5.18 -9.35 -4.62
CA PRO A 3 -5.11 -9.62 -6.06
C PRO A 3 -4.47 -8.53 -6.93
N GLY A 4 -4.38 -7.31 -6.41
CA GLY A 4 -3.75 -6.18 -7.11
C GLY A 4 -2.28 -5.98 -6.78
N ILE A 5 -1.69 -6.84 -5.93
CA ILE A 5 -0.29 -6.76 -5.52
C ILE A 5 0.52 -7.67 -6.44
N VAL A 6 1.38 -7.06 -7.26
CA VAL A 6 2.29 -7.75 -8.19
C VAL A 6 3.69 -7.95 -7.60
N GLU A 7 4.11 -7.04 -6.73
CA GLU A 7 5.43 -7.04 -6.09
C GLU A 7 5.32 -6.41 -4.70
N VAL A 8 6.19 -6.85 -3.77
CA VAL A 8 6.27 -6.37 -2.39
C VAL A 8 7.75 -6.34 -2.00
N ASP A 9 8.19 -5.28 -1.34
CA ASP A 9 9.54 -5.20 -0.78
C ASP A 9 9.72 -6.22 0.35
N ASP A 10 10.89 -6.85 0.40
CA ASP A 10 11.24 -7.76 1.49
C ASP A 10 11.35 -7.03 2.83
N GLY A 11 10.89 -7.68 3.90
CA GLY A 11 11.10 -7.21 5.27
C GLY A 11 10.09 -6.17 5.76
N ILE A 12 8.98 -5.98 5.05
CA ILE A 12 7.83 -5.25 5.59
C ILE A 12 7.19 -6.11 6.70
N GLU A 13 7.07 -5.53 7.89
CA GLU A 13 6.42 -6.16 9.03
C GLU A 13 5.01 -5.62 9.26
N THR A 14 4.17 -6.42 9.90
CA THR A 14 2.82 -6.02 10.30
C THR A 14 2.86 -4.74 11.15
N GLY A 15 2.13 -3.72 10.72
CA GLY A 15 2.05 -2.42 11.38
C GLY A 15 2.95 -1.35 10.75
N ASP A 16 3.86 -1.72 9.86
CA ASP A 16 4.72 -0.78 9.15
C ASP A 16 3.93 0.15 8.24
N LEU A 17 4.47 1.36 8.07
CA LEU A 17 3.99 2.28 7.04
C LEU A 17 4.55 1.86 5.69
N VAL A 18 3.67 1.74 4.71
CA VAL A 18 4.01 1.31 3.36
C VAL A 18 3.57 2.34 2.33
N ALA A 19 4.38 2.51 1.29
CA ALA A 19 4.02 3.23 0.09
C ALA A 19 3.43 2.25 -0.93
N ILE A 20 2.35 2.65 -1.60
CA ILE A 20 1.69 1.85 -2.63
C ILE A 20 1.98 2.51 -3.97
N ALA A 21 2.77 1.85 -4.81
CA ALA A 21 3.12 2.32 -6.14
C ALA A 21 2.38 1.55 -7.25
N GLU A 22 2.13 2.20 -8.38
CA GLU A 22 1.66 1.52 -9.60
C GLU A 22 2.82 0.89 -10.38
N GLU A 23 2.53 -0.25 -11.02
CA GLU A 23 3.53 -1.12 -11.67
C GLU A 23 4.20 -0.48 -12.89
N THR A 24 3.50 0.36 -13.66
CA THR A 24 3.98 0.78 -14.98
C THR A 24 5.05 1.86 -14.91
N HIS A 25 4.94 2.81 -13.98
CA HIS A 25 5.89 3.92 -13.83
C HIS A 25 6.41 4.12 -12.40
N GLY A 26 6.05 3.24 -11.45
CA GLY A 26 6.49 3.32 -10.07
C GLY A 26 5.96 4.52 -9.29
N LYS A 27 4.87 5.17 -9.75
CA LYS A 27 4.31 6.33 -9.04
C LYS A 27 3.63 5.89 -7.77
N VAL A 28 4.00 6.48 -6.64
CA VAL A 28 3.31 6.27 -5.36
C VAL A 28 1.95 6.95 -5.39
N LEU A 29 0.88 6.16 -5.21
CA LEU A 29 -0.51 6.60 -5.27
C LEU A 29 -1.18 6.67 -3.89
N ALA A 30 -0.63 5.96 -2.91
CA ALA A 30 -1.18 5.94 -1.57
C ALA A 30 -0.13 5.58 -0.51
N ILE A 31 -0.43 5.93 0.73
CA ILE A 31 0.26 5.47 1.93
C ILE A 31 -0.73 4.65 2.75
N GLY A 32 -0.26 3.55 3.31
CA GLY A 32 -1.06 2.70 4.18
C GLY A 32 -0.25 2.08 5.31
N ARG A 33 -0.93 1.25 6.09
CA ARG A 33 -0.35 0.43 7.14
C ARG A 33 -0.47 -1.05 6.80
N ALA A 34 0.64 -1.77 6.84
CA ALA A 34 0.67 -3.20 6.65
C ALA A 34 -0.14 -3.92 7.74
N LYS A 35 -0.91 -4.93 7.34
CA LYS A 35 -1.71 -5.78 8.26
C LYS A 35 -1.14 -7.18 8.44
N THR A 36 -0.09 -7.50 7.69
CA THR A 36 0.52 -8.81 7.52
C THR A 36 1.95 -8.55 7.05
N ASP A 37 2.84 -9.51 7.24
CA ASP A 37 4.24 -9.40 6.84
C ASP A 37 4.38 -9.56 5.30
N SER A 38 5.52 -9.16 4.73
CA SER A 38 5.73 -9.11 3.27
C SER A 38 5.43 -10.43 2.56
N ASP A 39 5.76 -11.56 3.17
CA ASP A 39 5.57 -12.91 2.62
C ASP A 39 4.08 -13.34 2.56
N GLU A 40 3.23 -12.73 3.39
CA GLU A 40 1.80 -13.01 3.44
C GLU A 40 0.96 -12.01 2.63
N MET A 41 1.56 -10.97 2.05
CA MET A 41 0.84 -9.95 1.29
C MET A 41 0.26 -10.46 -0.05
N PRO A 42 0.96 -11.28 -0.86
CA PRO A 42 0.41 -11.83 -2.09
C PRO A 42 -0.77 -12.79 -1.85
N GLY A 43 -1.68 -12.90 -2.81
CA GLY A 43 -2.74 -13.90 -2.81
C GLY A 43 -4.03 -13.49 -3.52
N ASP A 44 -4.99 -14.41 -3.55
CA ASP A 44 -6.18 -14.29 -4.40
C ASP A 44 -7.33 -13.49 -3.77
N SER A 45 -7.25 -13.15 -2.47
CA SER A 45 -8.29 -12.37 -1.80
C SER A 45 -7.81 -11.75 -0.49
N GLY A 46 -8.58 -10.79 0.05
CA GLY A 46 -8.34 -10.18 1.35
C GLY A 46 -7.65 -8.81 1.32
N LYS A 47 -7.82 -8.06 2.40
CA LYS A 47 -7.23 -6.74 2.62
C LYS A 47 -5.98 -6.87 3.50
N VAL A 48 -4.83 -6.47 2.97
CA VAL A 48 -3.52 -6.60 3.64
C VAL A 48 -2.87 -5.26 3.98
N VAL A 49 -3.43 -4.15 3.51
CA VAL A 49 -2.98 -2.80 3.85
C VAL A 49 -4.22 -1.96 4.20
N ASP A 50 -4.18 -1.28 5.35
CA ASP A 50 -5.16 -0.27 5.72
C ASP A 50 -4.74 1.08 5.14
N SER A 51 -5.59 1.70 4.32
CA SER A 51 -5.32 2.99 3.68
C SER A 51 -5.29 4.11 4.71
N ILE A 52 -4.26 4.96 4.65
CA ILE A 52 -4.11 6.15 5.50
C ILE A 52 -4.32 7.41 4.66
N HIS A 53 -3.69 7.49 3.49
CA HIS A 53 -3.74 8.64 2.60
C HIS A 53 -3.62 8.19 1.15
N HIS A 54 -4.30 8.86 0.22
CA HIS A 54 -4.19 8.54 -1.21
C HIS A 54 -4.38 9.77 -2.09
N VAL A 55 -3.87 9.67 -3.32
CA VAL A 55 -4.10 10.66 -4.36
C VAL A 55 -5.60 10.87 -4.56
N GLY A 56 -6.04 12.12 -4.39
CA GLY A 56 -7.43 12.52 -4.56
C GLY A 56 -8.28 12.52 -3.30
N ASP A 57 -7.73 12.22 -2.13
CA ASP A 57 -8.43 12.47 -0.87
C ASP A 57 -8.41 13.95 -0.44
N ASP A 58 -9.17 14.27 0.61
CA ASP A 58 -9.34 15.64 1.11
C ASP A 58 -8.00 16.29 1.52
N LEU A 59 -7.01 15.51 1.95
CA LEU A 59 -5.70 16.01 2.38
C LEU A 59 -4.71 16.13 1.23
N TYR A 60 -4.95 15.50 0.08
CA TYR A 60 -3.98 15.47 -1.01
C TYR A 60 -3.67 16.87 -1.57
N THR A 61 -4.68 17.74 -1.60
CA THR A 61 -4.53 19.13 -2.06
C THR A 61 -4.32 20.12 -0.92
N PHE A 62 -4.31 19.65 0.33
CA PHE A 62 -4.13 20.49 1.50
C PHE A 62 -2.69 21.04 1.53
N SER A 63 -2.58 22.36 1.41
CA SER A 63 -1.33 23.11 1.53
C SER A 63 -1.53 24.25 2.52
N VAL A 64 -0.54 24.48 3.38
CA VAL A 64 -0.49 25.60 4.35
C VAL A 64 0.42 26.72 3.87
#